data_AF-A0A6I3E2A5-F1
#
_entry.id   AF-A0A6I3E2A5-F1
#
_cell.length_a   1.000
_cell.length_b   1.000
_cell.length_c   1.000
_cell.angle_alpha   90.00
_cell.angle_beta   90.00
_cell.angle_gamma   90.00
#
_symmetry.space_group_name_H-M   'P 1'
#
loop_
_entity.id
_entity.type
_entity.pdbx_description
1 polymer ?
#
loop_
_entity_poly.entity_id
_entity_poly.type
_entity_poly.pdbx_seq_one_letter_code
_entity_poly.pdbx_strand_id
1 'polypeptide(L)'
;LIPGNEKSVYRVINELTRFGAHVVHKGNALVHVSGHASAGELLHCYEVVKPKNVLPVHGEWRHMRANADLAMQSGLAEHNVVIAENGITVDVADGHADISGSVPCGYIYVDGQTVGEITESSLKDRRILGEEGFISVVVAIDSQSGKIVAGPDIHARGFTEDKTLFDDVKGDIEKALAKAVAGGFNGTHQLSQVVRRTIGSWVGEEHRRKPMIIPLVIEV
;
A
#
# COMPACT_ATOMS: atom_id res chain seq x y z
N LEU A 1 13.20 -18.92 -5.30
CA LEU A 1 12.87 -17.55 -4.85
C LEU A 1 11.38 -17.36 -5.06
N ILE A 2 10.72 -16.76 -4.10
CA ILE A 2 9.31 -16.40 -4.18
C ILE A 2 9.29 -14.89 -4.43
N PRO A 3 8.49 -14.38 -5.40
CA PRO A 3 8.40 -12.95 -5.67
C PRO A 3 8.24 -12.14 -4.39
N GLY A 4 9.17 -11.19 -4.16
CA GLY A 4 9.19 -10.32 -2.98
C GLY A 4 10.20 -10.72 -1.89
N ASN A 5 10.80 -11.92 -1.96
CA ASN A 5 11.78 -12.38 -0.96
C ASN A 5 13.24 -12.34 -1.43
N GLU A 6 13.50 -11.89 -2.65
CA GLU A 6 14.81 -11.98 -3.30
C GLU A 6 15.89 -11.24 -2.50
N LYS A 7 15.62 -10.00 -2.07
CA LYS A 7 16.58 -9.18 -1.31
C LYS A 7 17.03 -9.87 -0.02
N SER A 8 16.09 -10.45 0.72
CA SER A 8 16.38 -11.13 1.98
C SER A 8 17.22 -12.38 1.75
N VAL A 9 16.89 -13.17 0.73
CA VAL A 9 17.65 -14.38 0.37
C VAL A 9 19.07 -14.03 -0.09
N TYR A 10 19.21 -13.03 -0.97
CA TYR A 10 20.54 -12.61 -1.44
C TYR A 10 21.41 -12.04 -0.31
N ARG A 11 20.81 -11.36 0.68
CA ARG A 11 21.55 -10.93 1.88
C ARG A 11 22.17 -12.12 2.62
N VAL A 12 21.39 -13.18 2.84
CA VAL A 12 21.89 -14.40 3.49
C VAL A 12 22.99 -15.07 2.66
N ILE A 13 22.81 -15.18 1.34
CA ILE A 13 23.83 -15.74 0.44
C ILE A 13 25.14 -14.95 0.54
N ASN A 14 25.05 -13.61 0.54
CA ASN A 14 26.23 -12.74 0.63
C ASN A 14 26.97 -12.92 1.96
N GLU A 15 26.26 -12.95 3.09
CA GLU A 15 26.91 -13.14 4.39
C GLU A 15 27.54 -14.53 4.53
N LEU A 16 26.87 -15.59 4.07
CA LEU A 16 27.45 -16.94 4.07
C LEU A 16 28.72 -17.01 3.20
N THR A 17 28.66 -16.41 2.01
CA THR A 17 29.82 -16.33 1.10
C THR A 17 30.96 -15.52 1.73
N ARG A 18 30.65 -14.41 2.41
CA ARG A 18 31.62 -13.60 3.14
C ARG A 18 32.34 -14.38 4.24
N PHE A 19 31.67 -15.32 4.90
CA PHE A 19 32.29 -16.23 5.87
C PHE A 19 33.06 -17.40 5.23
N GLY A 20 33.20 -17.42 3.90
CA GLY A 20 33.96 -18.44 3.17
C GLY A 20 33.18 -19.71 2.86
N ALA A 21 31.85 -19.72 3.08
CA ALA A 21 31.03 -20.87 2.72
C ALA A 21 30.86 -20.99 1.19
N HIS A 22 30.88 -22.21 0.68
CA HIS A 22 30.47 -22.50 -0.70
C HIS A 22 28.95 -22.67 -0.77
N VAL A 23 28.24 -21.64 -1.23
CA VAL A 23 26.77 -21.62 -1.23
C VAL A 23 26.18 -22.20 -2.51
N VAL A 24 25.43 -23.30 -2.38
CA VAL A 24 24.68 -23.93 -3.48
C VAL A 24 23.22 -23.45 -3.45
N HIS A 25 22.71 -22.94 -4.56
CA HIS A 25 21.33 -22.44 -4.66
C HIS A 25 20.78 -22.58 -6.09
N LYS A 26 19.48 -22.32 -6.29
CA LYS A 26 18.79 -22.44 -7.60
C LYS A 26 19.49 -21.72 -8.75
N GLY A 27 20.23 -20.64 -8.47
CA GLY A 27 20.91 -19.84 -9.51
C GLY A 27 22.19 -20.48 -10.04
N ASN A 28 22.78 -21.43 -9.33
CA ASN A 28 24.05 -22.08 -9.71
C ASN A 28 23.97 -23.61 -9.76
N ALA A 29 22.88 -24.22 -9.29
CA ALA A 29 22.68 -25.67 -9.33
C ALA A 29 21.20 -26.04 -9.44
N LEU A 30 20.94 -27.24 -9.99
CA LEU A 30 19.61 -27.84 -10.13
C LEU A 30 19.15 -28.50 -8.83
N VAL A 31 19.00 -27.70 -7.77
CA VAL A 31 18.65 -28.16 -6.42
C VAL A 31 17.20 -27.90 -6.04
N HIS A 32 16.40 -27.35 -6.95
CA HIS A 32 15.00 -27.02 -6.70
C HIS A 32 14.17 -27.12 -7.98
N VAL A 33 12.97 -27.69 -7.85
CA VAL A 33 11.94 -27.72 -8.89
C VAL A 33 10.68 -27.03 -8.36
N SER A 34 9.87 -26.49 -9.27
CA SER A 34 8.56 -25.94 -8.94
C SER A 34 7.64 -27.05 -8.42
N GLY A 35 6.77 -26.74 -7.47
CA GLY A 35 5.64 -27.60 -7.09
C GLY A 35 4.41 -27.42 -7.99
N HIS A 36 4.46 -26.48 -8.93
CA HIS A 36 3.37 -26.15 -9.87
C HIS A 36 3.72 -26.56 -11.30
N ALA A 37 2.70 -27.04 -12.01
CA ALA A 37 2.78 -27.46 -13.41
C ALA A 37 3.23 -26.32 -14.33
N SER A 38 4.16 -26.64 -15.23
CA SER A 38 4.56 -25.77 -16.33
C SER A 38 3.59 -25.89 -17.51
N ALA A 39 3.73 -25.04 -18.53
CA ALA A 39 2.82 -25.00 -19.67
C ALA A 39 2.59 -26.37 -20.35
N GLY A 40 3.65 -27.18 -20.53
CA GLY A 40 3.53 -28.51 -21.13
C GLY A 40 2.73 -29.50 -20.27
N GLU A 41 2.88 -29.43 -18.94
CA GLU A 41 2.12 -30.27 -18.01
C GLU A 41 0.64 -29.83 -17.94
N LEU A 42 0.38 -28.52 -18.03
CA LEU A 42 -0.98 -27.97 -18.12
C LEU A 42 -1.68 -28.37 -19.43
N LEU A 43 -0.98 -28.28 -20.56
CA LEU A 43 -1.50 -28.75 -21.86
C LEU A 43 -1.83 -30.24 -21.81
N HIS A 44 -0.91 -31.06 -21.28
CA HIS A 44 -1.16 -32.49 -21.12
C HIS A 44 -2.37 -32.77 -20.22
N CYS A 45 -2.56 -32.00 -19.15
CA CYS A 45 -3.74 -32.07 -18.31
C CYS A 45 -5.02 -31.82 -19.12
N TYR A 46 -5.06 -30.78 -19.95
CA TYR A 46 -6.22 -30.49 -20.81
C TYR A 46 -6.49 -31.58 -21.85
N GLU A 47 -5.44 -32.15 -22.46
CA GLU A 47 -5.57 -33.28 -23.40
C GLU A 47 -6.14 -34.55 -22.75
N VAL A 48 -5.77 -34.81 -21.50
CA VAL A 48 -6.24 -35.98 -20.74
C VAL A 48 -7.67 -35.76 -20.23
N VAL A 49 -7.95 -34.60 -19.63
CA VAL A 49 -9.24 -34.31 -18.99
C VAL A 49 -10.32 -34.02 -20.04
N LYS A 50 -9.96 -33.40 -21.17
CA LYS A 50 -10.87 -32.95 -22.24
C LYS A 50 -12.07 -32.17 -21.67
N PRO A 51 -11.81 -31.07 -20.95
CA PRO A 51 -12.89 -30.32 -20.29
C PRO A 51 -13.81 -29.66 -21.32
N LYS A 52 -15.11 -29.56 -20.99
CA LYS A 52 -16.06 -28.75 -21.77
C LYS A 52 -15.87 -27.25 -21.55
N ASN A 53 -15.54 -26.86 -20.32
CA ASN A 53 -15.27 -25.48 -19.93
C ASN A 53 -14.04 -25.42 -19.01
N VAL A 54 -13.31 -24.31 -19.02
CA VAL A 54 -12.15 -24.08 -18.16
C VAL A 54 -12.26 -22.73 -17.46
N LEU A 55 -12.02 -22.72 -16.15
CA LEU A 55 -11.79 -21.53 -15.34
C LEU A 55 -10.36 -21.58 -14.79
N PRO A 56 -9.42 -20.78 -15.32
CA PRO A 56 -8.09 -20.68 -14.73
C PRO A 56 -8.15 -20.10 -13.31
N VAL A 57 -7.48 -20.75 -12.37
CA VAL A 57 -7.40 -20.34 -10.96
C VAL A 57 -5.97 -20.33 -10.45
N HIS A 58 -5.76 -19.82 -9.23
CA HIS A 58 -4.48 -19.85 -8.51
C HIS A 58 -3.33 -19.13 -9.25
N GLY A 59 -3.53 -17.85 -9.58
CA GLY A 59 -2.48 -16.98 -10.07
C GLY A 59 -2.95 -15.54 -10.26
N GLU A 60 -2.01 -14.62 -10.40
CA GLU A 60 -2.30 -13.25 -10.88
C GLU A 60 -2.90 -13.28 -12.30
N TRP A 61 -3.52 -12.17 -12.71
CA TRP A 61 -4.13 -11.99 -14.03
C TRP A 61 -3.29 -12.48 -15.22
N ARG A 62 -1.99 -12.18 -15.22
CA ARG A 62 -1.07 -12.65 -16.28
C ARG A 62 -0.96 -14.18 -16.35
N HIS A 63 -1.03 -14.86 -15.22
CA HIS A 63 -1.00 -16.32 -15.15
C HIS A 63 -2.34 -16.91 -15.60
N MET A 64 -3.45 -16.31 -15.14
CA MET A 64 -4.80 -16.75 -15.54
C MET A 64 -5.01 -16.62 -17.05
N ARG A 65 -4.58 -15.50 -17.65
CA ARG A 65 -4.60 -15.32 -19.11
C ARG A 65 -3.71 -16.32 -19.84
N ALA A 66 -2.46 -16.48 -19.42
CA ALA A 66 -1.58 -17.45 -20.05
C ALA A 66 -2.13 -18.89 -19.99
N ASN A 67 -2.76 -19.27 -18.87
CA ASN A 67 -3.40 -20.57 -18.74
C ASN A 67 -4.68 -20.71 -19.59
N ALA A 68 -5.46 -19.64 -19.72
CA ALA A 68 -6.58 -19.60 -20.67
C ALA A 68 -6.11 -19.83 -22.11
N ASP A 69 -5.01 -19.20 -22.50
CA ASP A 69 -4.41 -19.38 -23.82
C ASP A 69 -3.97 -20.84 -24.06
N LEU A 70 -3.42 -21.50 -23.04
CA LEU A 70 -3.08 -22.93 -23.10
C LEU A 70 -4.32 -23.80 -23.23
N ALA A 71 -5.41 -23.49 -22.51
CA ALA A 71 -6.68 -24.20 -22.64
C ALA A 71 -7.23 -24.06 -24.08
N MET A 72 -7.20 -22.87 -24.67
CA MET A 72 -7.62 -22.66 -26.05
C MET A 72 -6.73 -23.39 -27.06
N GLN A 73 -5.41 -23.42 -26.83
CA GLN A 73 -4.47 -24.19 -27.65
C GLN A 73 -4.76 -25.70 -27.64
N SER A 74 -5.34 -26.23 -26.56
CA SER A 74 -5.77 -27.64 -26.49
C SER A 74 -7.06 -27.94 -27.27
N GLY A 75 -7.66 -26.94 -27.91
CA GLY A 75 -8.84 -27.09 -28.78
C GLY A 75 -10.15 -26.60 -28.17
N LEU A 76 -10.13 -25.99 -26.98
CA LEU A 76 -11.33 -25.34 -26.43
C LEU A 76 -11.62 -24.05 -27.19
N ALA A 77 -12.90 -23.82 -27.49
CA ALA A 77 -13.35 -22.53 -28.00
C ALA A 77 -13.25 -21.45 -26.91
N GLU A 78 -12.97 -20.21 -27.31
CA GLU A 78 -12.80 -19.07 -26.39
C GLU A 78 -14.01 -18.87 -25.45
N HIS A 79 -15.24 -19.06 -25.94
CA HIS A 79 -16.46 -18.93 -25.13
C HIS A 79 -16.61 -20.01 -24.04
N ASN A 80 -15.81 -21.07 -24.08
CA ASN A 80 -15.79 -22.11 -23.03
C ASN A 80 -14.67 -21.86 -22.01
N VAL A 81 -13.91 -20.77 -22.14
CA VAL A 81 -12.84 -20.41 -21.21
C VAL A 81 -13.24 -19.13 -20.47
N VAL A 82 -13.62 -19.29 -19.20
CA VAL A 82 -14.03 -18.19 -18.34
C VAL A 82 -12.84 -17.69 -17.54
N ILE A 83 -12.57 -16.40 -17.55
CA ILE A 83 -11.57 -15.78 -16.66
C ILE A 83 -12.30 -14.83 -15.73
N ALA A 84 -12.16 -15.03 -14.43
CA ALA A 84 -12.92 -14.32 -13.41
C ALA A 84 -12.03 -13.84 -12.26
N GLU A 85 -12.43 -12.73 -11.63
CA GLU A 85 -11.84 -12.25 -10.38
C GLU A 85 -12.53 -12.87 -9.17
N ASN A 86 -11.93 -12.72 -7.99
CA ASN A 86 -12.58 -13.08 -6.73
C ASN A 86 -13.94 -12.38 -6.62
N GLY A 87 -14.97 -13.14 -6.21
CA GLY A 87 -16.32 -12.62 -6.02
C GLY A 87 -17.20 -12.66 -7.26
N ILE A 88 -16.67 -12.92 -8.46
CA ILE A 88 -17.51 -13.18 -9.64
C ILE A 88 -18.13 -14.57 -9.54
N THR A 89 -19.43 -14.68 -9.81
CA THR A 89 -20.14 -15.97 -9.85
C THR A 89 -20.24 -16.48 -11.29
N VAL A 90 -20.09 -17.80 -11.45
CA VAL A 90 -20.18 -18.49 -12.73
C VAL A 90 -21.23 -19.58 -12.62
N ASP A 91 -22.27 -19.49 -13.43
CA ASP A 91 -23.29 -20.54 -13.53
C ASP A 91 -22.83 -21.57 -14.56
N VAL A 92 -23.00 -22.85 -14.23
CA VAL A 92 -22.71 -23.95 -15.13
C VAL A 92 -24.01 -24.72 -15.40
N ALA A 93 -24.52 -24.60 -16.61
CA ALA A 93 -25.77 -25.22 -17.03
C ALA A 93 -25.64 -25.75 -18.46
N ASP A 94 -26.22 -26.93 -18.72
CA ASP A 94 -26.27 -27.56 -20.05
C ASP A 94 -24.91 -27.69 -20.78
N GLY A 95 -23.81 -27.73 -20.02
CA GLY A 95 -22.46 -27.82 -20.56
C GLY A 95 -21.82 -26.50 -20.95
N HIS A 96 -22.43 -25.36 -20.59
CA HIS A 96 -21.89 -24.01 -20.75
C HIS A 96 -21.59 -23.39 -19.39
N ALA A 97 -20.56 -22.55 -19.34
CA ALA A 97 -20.17 -21.79 -18.15
C ALA A 97 -20.21 -20.29 -18.48
N ASP A 98 -21.06 -19.55 -17.79
CA ASP A 98 -21.27 -18.12 -18.03
C ASP A 98 -21.20 -17.32 -16.73
N ILE A 99 -20.70 -16.09 -16.83
CA ILE A 99 -20.70 -15.16 -15.69
C ILE A 99 -22.15 -14.80 -15.36
N SER A 100 -22.57 -15.12 -14.14
CA SER A 100 -23.96 -14.95 -13.68
C SER A 100 -24.17 -13.77 -12.76
N GLY A 101 -23.09 -13.22 -12.19
CA GLY A 101 -23.18 -12.11 -11.25
C GLY A 101 -21.93 -11.91 -10.40
N SER A 102 -22.13 -11.33 -9.23
CA SER A 102 -21.06 -11.11 -8.26
C SER A 102 -21.60 -11.18 -6.83
N VAL A 103 -20.71 -11.55 -5.91
CA VAL A 103 -20.94 -11.54 -4.47
C VAL A 103 -19.90 -10.63 -3.81
N PRO A 104 -20.27 -9.94 -2.71
CA PRO A 104 -19.31 -9.17 -1.95
C PRO A 104 -18.18 -10.07 -1.45
N CYS A 105 -16.95 -9.72 -1.83
CA CYS A 105 -15.74 -10.34 -1.30
C CYS A 105 -14.66 -9.26 -1.10
N GLY A 106 -13.71 -9.54 -0.24
CA GLY A 106 -12.63 -8.60 0.08
C GLY A 106 -11.59 -9.23 0.98
N TYR A 107 -10.51 -8.51 1.20
CA TYR A 107 -9.46 -8.93 2.11
C TYR A 107 -9.87 -8.69 3.56
N ILE A 108 -9.57 -9.67 4.41
CA ILE A 108 -9.58 -9.52 5.86
C ILE A 108 -8.13 -9.59 6.30
N TYR A 109 -7.64 -8.48 6.86
CA TYR A 109 -6.26 -8.39 7.34
C TYR A 109 -6.14 -8.96 8.75
N VAL A 110 -5.02 -9.63 9.03
CA VAL A 110 -4.69 -10.18 10.35
C VAL A 110 -3.38 -9.54 10.82
N ASP A 111 -3.40 -8.98 12.03
CA ASP A 111 -2.22 -8.38 12.66
C ASP A 111 -2.16 -8.73 14.14
N GLY A 112 -1.19 -9.57 14.49
CA GLY A 112 -1.07 -10.15 15.82
C GLY A 112 -2.33 -10.95 16.21
N GLN A 113 -3.01 -10.49 17.26
CA GLN A 113 -4.25 -11.09 17.76
C GLN A 113 -5.52 -10.50 17.14
N THR A 114 -5.38 -9.42 16.35
CA THR A 114 -6.50 -8.69 15.76
C THR A 114 -6.83 -9.25 14.39
N VAL A 115 -8.11 -9.52 14.15
CA VAL A 115 -8.63 -10.01 12.86
C VAL A 115 -9.66 -9.02 12.33
N GLY A 116 -9.43 -8.46 11.15
CA GLY A 116 -10.40 -7.65 10.41
C GLY A 116 -10.56 -6.19 10.85
N GLU A 117 -9.90 -5.73 11.93
CA GLU A 117 -9.95 -4.31 12.31
C GLU A 117 -9.02 -3.43 11.46
N ILE A 118 -7.96 -4.01 10.90
CA ILE A 118 -7.06 -3.27 10.03
C ILE A 118 -7.72 -3.10 8.68
N THR A 119 -7.77 -1.85 8.23
CA THR A 119 -8.27 -1.47 6.93
C THR A 119 -7.11 -1.09 5.99
N GLU A 120 -7.41 -0.97 4.71
CA GLU A 120 -6.48 -0.42 3.73
C GLU A 120 -6.03 1.01 4.09
N SER A 121 -6.89 1.82 4.73
CA SER A 121 -6.51 3.15 5.20
C SER A 121 -5.48 3.07 6.33
N SER A 122 -5.63 2.13 7.27
CA SER A 122 -4.61 1.90 8.31
C SER A 122 -3.26 1.49 7.71
N LEU A 123 -3.25 0.65 6.66
CA LEU A 123 -2.02 0.26 5.97
C LEU A 123 -1.39 1.45 5.21
N LYS A 124 -2.22 2.30 4.59
CA LYS A 124 -1.77 3.53 3.93
C LYS A 124 -1.13 4.49 4.93
N ASP A 125 -1.73 4.66 6.10
CA ASP A 125 -1.18 5.49 7.17
C ASP A 125 0.17 4.96 7.66
N ARG A 126 0.28 3.64 7.90
CA ARG A 126 1.55 2.98 8.25
C ARG A 126 2.61 3.19 7.17
N ARG A 127 2.24 3.12 5.89
CA ARG A 127 3.18 3.36 4.78
C ARG A 127 3.69 4.80 4.78
N ILE A 128 2.82 5.79 4.91
CA ILE A 128 3.22 7.20 4.99
C ILE A 128 4.14 7.42 6.20
N LEU A 129 3.78 6.89 7.37
CA LEU A 129 4.61 7.01 8.58
C LEU A 129 5.99 6.34 8.42
N GLY A 130 6.06 5.20 7.74
CA GLY A 130 7.31 4.46 7.51
C GLY A 130 8.22 5.07 6.44
N GLU A 131 7.66 5.67 5.40
CA GLU A 131 8.41 6.22 4.26
C GLU A 131 8.69 7.73 4.42
N GLU A 132 7.72 8.50 4.91
CA GLU A 132 7.76 9.96 4.95
C GLU A 132 7.89 10.53 6.36
N GLY A 133 7.58 9.73 7.39
CA GLY A 133 7.52 10.18 8.77
C GLY A 133 6.29 11.03 9.09
N PHE A 134 6.34 11.74 10.21
CA PHE A 134 5.27 12.65 10.62
C PHE A 134 5.81 13.97 11.21
N ILE A 135 4.96 14.99 11.13
CA ILE A 135 5.15 16.32 11.72
C ILE A 135 3.91 16.65 12.54
N SER A 136 4.07 16.92 13.83
CA SER A 136 3.02 17.45 14.70
C SER A 136 3.34 18.90 15.05
N VAL A 137 2.31 19.75 15.00
CA VAL A 137 2.45 21.17 15.35
C VAL A 137 1.41 21.56 16.37
N VAL A 138 1.89 22.05 17.50
CA VAL A 138 1.06 22.42 18.65
C VAL A 138 1.06 23.93 18.80
N VAL A 139 -0.13 24.52 18.84
CA VAL A 139 -0.33 25.95 19.03
C VAL A 139 -1.42 26.16 20.08
N ALA A 140 -1.15 27.01 21.07
CA ALA A 140 -2.15 27.45 22.03
C ALA A 140 -2.63 28.85 21.67
N ILE A 141 -3.94 29.06 21.62
CA ILE A 141 -4.58 30.30 21.19
C ILE A 141 -5.57 30.74 22.28
N ASP A 142 -5.57 32.03 22.60
CA ASP A 142 -6.48 32.63 23.55
C ASP A 142 -7.88 32.70 22.95
N SER A 143 -8.86 32.12 23.65
CA SER A 143 -10.25 32.01 23.18
C SER A 143 -10.96 33.36 23.00
N GLN A 144 -10.52 34.41 23.71
CA GLN A 144 -11.17 35.72 23.71
C GLN A 144 -10.58 36.69 22.67
N SER A 145 -9.25 36.69 22.54
CA SER A 145 -8.48 37.59 21.68
C SER A 145 -8.05 36.95 20.37
N GLY A 146 -8.13 35.62 20.26
CA GLY A 146 -7.65 34.85 19.11
C GLY A 146 -6.13 34.90 18.93
N LYS A 147 -5.38 35.40 19.92
CA LYS A 147 -3.93 35.52 19.82
C LYS A 147 -3.23 34.22 20.20
N ILE A 148 -2.10 33.93 19.56
CA ILE A 148 -1.24 32.82 19.96
C ILE A 148 -0.65 33.13 21.34
N VAL A 149 -0.90 32.24 22.30
CA VAL A 149 -0.41 32.32 23.68
C VAL A 149 0.88 31.52 23.84
N ALA A 150 0.99 30.39 23.11
CA ALA A 150 2.19 29.55 23.10
C ALA A 150 2.31 28.75 21.79
N GLY A 151 3.54 28.39 21.44
CA GLY A 151 3.87 27.78 20.14
C GLY A 151 4.00 28.82 19.02
N PRO A 152 4.16 28.38 17.75
CA PRO A 152 4.09 27.00 17.27
C PRO A 152 5.27 26.12 17.68
N ASP A 153 4.99 25.05 18.43
CA ASP A 153 5.98 23.99 18.71
C ASP A 153 5.84 22.88 17.68
N ILE A 154 6.96 22.51 17.04
CA ILE A 154 7.00 21.58 15.92
C ILE A 154 7.81 20.35 16.32
N HIS A 155 7.16 19.19 16.28
CA HIS A 155 7.77 17.90 16.54
C HIS A 155 7.74 17.06 15.28
N ALA A 156 8.90 16.53 14.87
CA ALA A 156 8.99 15.66 13.72
C ALA A 156 9.71 14.36 14.07
N ARG A 157 9.28 13.25 13.46
CA ARG A 157 9.95 11.94 13.52
C ARG A 157 9.94 11.32 12.13
N GLY A 158 11.07 10.75 11.70
CA GLY A 158 11.21 10.15 10.37
C GLY A 158 11.24 11.16 9.22
N PHE A 159 11.12 12.46 9.52
CA PHE A 159 11.22 13.53 8.53
C PHE A 159 12.63 14.12 8.46
N THR A 160 13.09 14.78 9.53
CA THR A 160 14.45 15.31 9.68
C THR A 160 14.90 15.18 11.14
N GLU A 161 16.20 15.06 11.36
CA GLU A 161 16.80 15.15 12.70
C GLU A 161 17.20 16.60 13.06
N ASP A 162 17.30 17.48 12.06
CA ASP A 162 17.66 18.88 12.26
C ASP A 162 16.43 19.73 12.60
N LYS A 163 16.42 20.27 13.83
CA LYS A 163 15.31 21.09 14.33
C LYS A 163 15.32 22.53 13.81
N THR A 164 16.46 23.06 13.37
CA THR A 164 16.53 24.46 12.90
C THR A 164 15.83 24.65 11.56
N LEU A 165 15.66 23.57 10.80
CA LEU A 165 14.89 23.51 9.56
C LEU A 165 13.45 24.04 9.72
N PHE A 166 12.89 23.96 10.93
CA PHE A 166 11.53 24.41 11.19
C PHE A 166 11.41 25.90 11.55
N ASP A 167 12.53 26.61 11.76
CA ASP A 167 12.48 28.00 12.19
C ASP A 167 11.91 28.91 11.09
N ASP A 168 12.16 28.58 9.82
CA ASP A 168 11.61 29.29 8.67
C ASP A 168 10.07 29.15 8.61
N VAL A 169 9.55 27.93 8.76
CA VAL A 169 8.10 27.67 8.68
C VAL A 169 7.34 28.14 9.92
N LYS A 170 7.97 28.24 11.10
CA LYS A 170 7.34 28.78 12.31
C LYS A 170 6.81 30.20 12.08
N GLY A 171 7.64 31.07 11.49
CA GLY A 171 7.24 32.45 11.20
C GLY A 171 6.07 32.53 10.22
N ASP A 172 6.01 31.60 9.25
CA ASP A 172 4.91 31.56 8.29
C ASP A 172 3.62 31.00 8.89
N ILE A 173 3.72 30.06 9.83
CA ILE A 173 2.57 29.59 10.61
C ILE A 173 1.99 30.72 11.46
N GLU A 174 2.83 31.49 12.16
CA GLU A 174 2.41 32.63 12.97
C GLU A 174 1.68 33.69 12.11
N LYS A 175 2.27 34.07 10.97
CA LYS A 175 1.65 35.02 10.03
C LYS A 175 0.31 34.49 9.49
N ALA A 176 0.25 33.21 9.12
CA ALA A 176 -0.94 32.59 8.56
C ALA A 176 -2.08 32.54 9.60
N LEU A 177 -1.76 32.19 10.84
CA LEU A 177 -2.72 32.18 11.95
C LEU A 177 -3.20 33.58 12.30
N ALA A 178 -2.30 34.55 12.44
CA ALA A 178 -2.67 35.94 12.71
C ALA A 178 -3.60 36.52 11.62
N LYS A 179 -3.32 36.20 10.35
CA LYS A 179 -4.18 36.58 9.23
C LYS A 179 -5.54 35.89 9.27
N ALA A 180 -5.59 34.61 9.63
CA ALA A 180 -6.84 33.85 9.73
C ALA A 180 -7.75 34.42 10.84
N VAL A 181 -7.18 34.68 12.01
CA VAL A 181 -7.89 35.28 13.16
C VAL A 181 -8.40 36.67 12.80
N ALA A 182 -7.56 37.51 12.18
CA ALA A 182 -7.98 38.84 11.72
C ALA A 182 -9.08 38.77 10.64
N GLY A 183 -9.12 37.69 9.86
CA GLY A 183 -10.17 37.40 8.87
C GLY A 183 -11.45 36.81 9.44
N GLY A 184 -11.58 36.71 10.77
CA GLY A 184 -12.79 36.22 11.45
C GLY A 184 -12.92 34.70 11.52
N PHE A 185 -11.82 33.96 11.31
CA PHE A 185 -11.83 32.51 11.51
C PHE A 185 -11.89 32.22 13.01
N ASN A 186 -13.00 31.60 13.44
CA ASN A 186 -13.23 31.24 14.82
C ASN A 186 -13.36 29.72 14.92
N GLY A 187 -12.51 29.11 15.76
CA GLY A 187 -12.55 27.69 16.10
C GLY A 187 -11.28 26.91 15.74
N THR A 188 -10.87 26.07 16.69
CA THR A 188 -9.71 25.17 16.61
C THR A 188 -9.58 24.40 15.29
N HIS A 189 -10.70 23.91 14.71
CA HIS A 189 -10.65 23.11 13.47
C HIS A 189 -10.16 23.94 12.27
N GLN A 190 -10.68 25.15 12.08
CA GLN A 190 -10.31 25.98 10.93
C GLN A 190 -8.85 26.44 11.04
N LEU A 191 -8.42 26.81 12.26
CA LEU A 191 -7.03 27.19 12.53
C LEU A 191 -6.09 26.00 12.35
N SER A 192 -6.49 24.79 12.74
CA SER A 192 -5.73 23.56 12.48
C SER A 192 -5.54 23.31 10.97
N GLN A 193 -6.57 23.59 10.14
CA GLN A 193 -6.43 23.48 8.68
C GLN A 193 -5.46 24.52 8.09
N VAL A 194 -5.42 25.73 8.66
CA VAL A 194 -4.44 26.76 8.28
C VAL A 194 -3.03 26.25 8.54
N VAL A 195 -2.75 25.78 9.76
CA VAL A 195 -1.44 25.20 10.13
C VAL A 195 -1.06 24.05 9.19
N ARG A 196 -2.00 23.11 8.95
CA ARG A 196 -1.77 21.98 8.04
C ARG A 196 -1.41 22.42 6.63
N ARG A 197 -2.08 23.43 6.10
CA ARG A 197 -1.84 23.93 4.75
C ARG A 197 -0.48 24.61 4.66
N THR A 198 -0.13 25.47 5.63
CA THR A 198 1.16 26.17 5.66
C THR A 198 2.32 25.18 5.66
N ILE A 199 2.28 24.17 6.53
CA ILE A 199 3.33 23.14 6.59
C ILE A 199 3.29 22.26 5.35
N GLY A 200 2.10 21.88 4.88
CA GLY A 200 1.96 21.06 3.69
C GLY A 200 2.57 21.70 2.44
N SER A 201 2.38 23.01 2.27
CA SER A 201 3.02 23.79 1.22
C SER A 201 4.55 23.83 1.40
N TRP A 202 5.02 24.20 2.58
CA TRP A 202 6.45 24.27 2.88
C TRP A 202 7.17 22.94 2.62
N VAL A 203 6.66 21.82 3.16
CA VAL A 203 7.27 20.50 2.93
C VAL A 203 7.19 20.06 1.47
N GLY A 204 6.09 20.38 0.78
CA GLY A 204 5.91 20.02 -0.62
C GLY A 204 6.83 20.80 -1.57
N GLU A 205 7.03 22.09 -1.32
CA GLU A 205 7.81 22.99 -2.17
C GLU A 205 9.30 22.87 -1.91
N GLU A 206 9.73 22.90 -0.64
CA GLU A 206 11.15 22.94 -0.28
C GLU A 206 11.78 21.53 -0.20
N HIS A 207 11.02 20.55 0.30
CA HIS A 207 11.55 19.21 0.57
C HIS A 207 11.03 18.14 -0.39
N ARG A 208 10.01 18.44 -1.20
CA ARG A 208 9.37 17.49 -2.14
C ARG A 208 8.93 16.19 -1.47
N ARG A 209 8.50 16.27 -0.21
CA ARG A 209 8.05 15.14 0.62
C ARG A 209 6.60 15.30 1.03
N LYS A 210 6.00 14.22 1.54
CA LYS A 210 4.59 14.19 1.95
C LYS A 210 4.40 13.48 3.29
N PRO A 211 4.99 13.98 4.40
CA PRO A 211 4.82 13.40 5.72
C PRO A 211 3.36 13.52 6.18
N MET A 212 3.00 12.71 7.16
CA MET A 212 1.74 12.90 7.87
C MET A 212 1.84 14.18 8.73
N ILE A 213 0.88 15.10 8.56
CA ILE A 213 0.85 16.38 9.31
C ILE A 213 -0.32 16.36 10.28
N ILE A 214 -0.03 16.53 11.57
CA ILE A 214 -1.01 16.54 12.67
C ILE A 214 -0.96 17.90 13.37
N PRO A 215 -1.79 18.86 12.95
CA PRO A 215 -1.94 20.12 13.67
C PRO A 215 -2.79 19.91 14.93
N LEU A 216 -2.38 20.51 16.04
CA LEU A 216 -3.13 20.56 17.28
C LEU A 216 -3.22 22.03 17.73
N VAL A 217 -4.41 22.60 17.56
CA VAL A 217 -4.72 23.95 18.06
C VAL A 217 -5.55 23.80 19.34
N ILE A 218 -5.05 24.36 20.44
CA ILE A 218 -5.67 24.33 21.75
C ILE A 218 -6.17 25.73 22.08
N GLU A 219 -7.45 25.86 22.42
CA GLU A 219 -8.00 27.09 22.98
C GLU A 219 -7.76 27.13 24.49
N VAL A 220 -7.24 28.25 24.98
CA VAL A 220 -6.99 28.54 26.40
C VAL A 220 -7.73 29.79 26.85
#